data_AF-A0A966Z958-F1
#
_entry.id   AF-A0A966Z958-F1
#
_cell.length_a   1.000
_cell.length_b   1.000
_cell.length_c   1.000
_cell.angle_alpha   90.00
_cell.angle_beta   90.00
_cell.angle_gamma   90.00
#
_symmetry.space_group_name_H-M   'P 1'
#
loop_
_entity.id
_entity.type
_entity.pdbx_description
1 polymer ?
#
loop_
_entity_poly.entity_id
_entity_poly.type
_entity_poly.pdbx_seq_one_letter_code
_entity_poly.pdbx_strand_id
1 'polypeptide(L)' 'TQASAHGPDYGYLWWLNTKGKQWPSAPKSSFAAIGNGSNIIWIDPEHDLVVVWRWHGPFMDGVIQRTLAAILDK' A
#
# COMPACT_ATOMS: atom_id res chain seq x y z
N THR A 1 -1.28 -1.45 -12.10
CA THR A 1 -2.75 -1.62 -11.95
C THR A 1 -3.47 -0.46 -12.64
N GLN A 2 -4.76 -0.59 -13.00
CA GLN A 2 -5.57 0.48 -13.61
C GLN A 2 -6.80 0.75 -12.73
N ALA A 3 -7.17 2.01 -12.55
CA ALA A 3 -8.39 2.39 -11.83
C ALA A 3 -9.66 1.89 -12.54
N SER A 4 -10.67 1.52 -11.77
CA SER A 4 -12.00 1.17 -12.27
C SER A 4 -12.76 2.40 -12.78
N ALA A 5 -13.80 2.16 -13.58
CA ALA A 5 -14.73 3.21 -14.01
C ALA A 5 -15.49 3.89 -12.85
N HIS A 6 -15.44 3.31 -11.64
CA HIS A 6 -16.20 3.77 -10.47
C HIS A 6 -15.35 4.50 -9.43
N GLY A 7 -14.06 4.70 -9.69
CA GLY A 7 -13.23 5.52 -8.82
C GLY A 7 -11.73 5.26 -8.95
N PRO A 8 -10.90 6.22 -8.52
CA PRO A 8 -9.43 6.15 -8.68
C PRO A 8 -8.74 5.22 -7.67
N ASP A 9 -9.45 4.79 -6.63
CA ASP A 9 -8.90 4.11 -5.46
C ASP A 9 -9.01 2.58 -5.54
N TYR A 10 -9.58 2.03 -6.62
CA TYR A 10 -9.76 0.58 -6.78
C TYR A 10 -9.71 0.14 -8.24
N GLY A 11 -9.13 -1.03 -8.51
CA GLY A 11 -9.17 -1.66 -9.83
C GLY A 11 -8.52 -3.04 -9.87
N TYR A 12 -9.04 -3.93 -10.72
CA TYR A 12 -8.62 -5.34 -10.83
C TYR A 12 -8.47 -6.08 -9.50
N LEU A 13 -9.40 -5.84 -8.56
CA LEU A 13 -9.39 -6.40 -7.20
C LEU A 13 -8.32 -5.85 -6.24
N TRP A 14 -7.66 -4.75 -6.60
CA TRP A 14 -6.65 -4.08 -5.78
C TRP A 14 -7.12 -2.69 -5.34
N TRP A 15 -6.84 -2.34 -4.08
CA TRP A 15 -6.90 -0.97 -3.59
C TRP A 15 -5.68 -0.21 -4.11
N LEU A 16 -5.90 0.97 -4.68
CA LEU A 16 -4.86 1.76 -5.33
C LEU A 16 -4.53 2.99 -4.48
N ASN A 17 -3.25 3.32 -4.34
CA ASN A 17 -2.82 4.52 -3.66
C ASN A 17 -2.63 5.72 -4.60
N THR A 18 -3.31 5.73 -5.76
CA THR A 18 -3.17 6.74 -6.83
C THR A 18 -3.28 8.19 -6.33
N LYS A 19 -4.13 8.41 -5.31
CA LYS A 19 -4.35 9.73 -4.70
C LYS A 19 -3.58 9.94 -3.40
N GLY A 20 -2.81 8.97 -2.93
CA GLY A 20 -2.13 9.00 -1.63
C GLY A 20 -3.08 9.01 -0.44
N LYS A 21 -4.37 8.71 -0.64
CA LYS A 21 -5.40 8.82 0.39
C LYS A 21 -5.34 7.66 1.38
N GLN A 22 -5.02 6.46 0.91
CA GLN A 22 -4.98 5.27 1.75
C GLN A 22 -3.76 5.34 2.69
N TRP A 23 -2.57 5.57 2.12
CA TRP A 23 -1.31 5.71 2.85
C TRP A 23 -0.47 6.84 2.25
N PRO A 24 -0.50 8.05 2.83
CA PRO A 24 0.26 9.20 2.35
C PRO A 24 1.78 8.96 2.28
N SER A 25 2.31 8.07 3.12
CA SER A 25 3.74 7.77 3.18
C SER A 25 4.19 6.79 2.07
N ALA A 26 3.26 6.12 1.37
CA ALA A 26 3.59 5.18 0.29
C ALA A 26 3.64 5.88 -1.07
N PRO A 27 4.42 5.37 -2.05
CA PRO A 27 4.35 5.84 -3.42
C PRO A 27 2.93 5.78 -3.99
N LYS A 28 2.59 6.74 -4.86
CA LYS A 28 1.26 6.80 -5.50
C LYS A 28 1.03 5.67 -6.50
N SER A 29 2.11 5.06 -6.97
CA SER A 29 2.10 3.87 -7.83
C SER A 29 1.81 2.57 -7.06
N SER A 30 1.90 2.59 -5.73
CA SER A 30 1.70 1.42 -4.89
C SER A 30 0.22 1.04 -4.75
N PHE A 31 -0.02 -0.23 -4.43
CA PHE A 31 -1.36 -0.79 -4.32
C PHE A 31 -1.37 -1.94 -3.32
N ALA A 32 -2.56 -2.37 -2.89
CA ALA A 32 -2.69 -3.40 -1.89
C ALA A 32 -3.96 -4.24 -1.99
N ALA A 33 -3.87 -5.47 -1.48
CA ALA A 33 -5.04 -6.27 -1.11
C ALA A 33 -5.27 -6.05 0.39
N ILE A 34 -6.47 -5.61 0.76
CA ILE A 34 -6.84 -5.26 2.14
C ILE A 34 -7.97 -6.16 2.60
N GLY A 35 -7.68 -7.03 3.57
CA GLY A 35 -8.62 -7.96 4.16
C GLY A 35 -9.02 -7.57 5.58
N ASN A 36 -10.09 -8.20 6.06
CA ASN A 36 -10.57 -8.03 7.44
C ASN A 36 -9.47 -8.35 8.48
N GLY A 37 -9.49 -7.66 9.63
CA GLY A 37 -8.52 -7.89 10.71
C GLY A 37 -7.11 -7.40 10.41
N SER A 38 -6.95 -6.39 9.54
CA SER A 38 -5.66 -5.83 9.13
C SER A 38 -4.74 -6.88 8.51
N ASN A 39 -5.27 -7.64 7.54
CA ASN A 39 -4.47 -8.50 6.66
C ASN A 39 -4.17 -7.72 5.38
N ILE A 40 -2.93 -7.30 5.20
CA ILE A 40 -2.52 -6.41 4.11
C ILE A 40 -1.38 -7.05 3.32
N ILE A 41 -1.53 -7.05 2.00
CA ILE A 41 -0.44 -7.27 1.05
C ILE A 41 -0.23 -5.93 0.36
N TRP A 42 0.86 -5.24 0.67
CA TRP A 42 1.25 -3.98 0.04
C TRP A 42 2.35 -4.23 -0.99
N ILE A 43 2.18 -3.67 -2.18
CA ILE A 43 3.08 -3.83 -3.33
C ILE A 43 3.54 -2.45 -3.75
N ASP A 44 4.85 -2.27 -3.80
CA ASP A 44 5.52 -1.04 -4.17
C ASP A 44 6.51 -1.30 -5.33
N PRO A 45 6.07 -1.09 -6.57
CA PRO A 45 6.91 -1.32 -7.74
C PRO A 45 8.10 -0.37 -7.85
N GLU A 46 8.02 0.84 -7.27
CA GLU A 46 9.13 1.81 -7.35
C GLU A 46 10.37 1.33 -6.61
N HIS A 47 10.16 0.52 -5.56
CA HIS A 47 11.22 0.00 -4.71
C HIS A 47 11.41 -1.53 -4.80
N ASP A 48 10.81 -2.17 -5.82
CA ASP A 48 10.81 -3.64 -6.00
C ASP A 48 10.43 -4.40 -4.71
N LEU A 49 9.37 -3.93 -4.04
CA LEU A 49 9.02 -4.36 -2.69
C LEU A 49 7.62 -4.97 -2.63
N VAL A 50 7.50 -6.07 -1.88
CA VAL A 50 6.23 -6.64 -1.42
C VAL A 50 6.30 -6.83 0.09
N VAL A 51 5.30 -6.29 0.80
CA VAL A 51 5.13 -6.47 2.25
C VAL A 51 3.83 -7.21 2.52
N VAL A 52 3.93 -8.33 3.23
CA VAL A 52 2.76 -9.05 3.76
C VAL A 52 2.74 -8.84 5.27
N TRP A 53 1.71 -8.17 5.76
CA TRP A 53 1.59 -7.78 7.17
C TRP A 53 0.20 -8.12 7.70
N ARG A 54 0.11 -8.69 8.91
CA ARG A 54 -1.13 -9.27 9.45
C ARG A 54 -1.35 -8.88 10.91
N TRP A 55 -2.62 -8.72 11.30
CA TRP A 55 -3.07 -8.48 12.68
C TRP A 55 -2.40 -7.29 13.38
N HIS A 56 -2.14 -6.22 12.64
CA HIS A 56 -1.33 -5.09 13.09
C HIS A 56 -2.14 -3.85 13.49
N GLY A 57 -3.47 -3.96 13.54
CA GLY A 57 -4.34 -2.81 13.82
C GLY A 57 -4.32 -1.75 12.71
N PRO A 58 -4.64 -0.48 13.01
CA PRO A 58 -4.82 0.58 12.00
C PRO A 58 -3.52 1.24 11.51
N PHE A 59 -2.35 0.78 11.97
CA PHE A 59 -1.10 1.55 11.87
C PHE A 59 -0.26 1.29 10.60
N MET A 60 -0.88 0.92 9.47
CA MET A 60 -0.13 0.52 8.26
C MET A 60 0.74 1.63 7.68
N ASP A 61 0.28 2.89 7.69
CA ASP A 61 1.08 4.02 7.14
C ASP A 61 2.42 4.18 7.88
N GLY A 62 2.41 4.02 9.20
CA GLY A 62 3.63 4.04 10.01
C GLY A 62 4.54 2.82 9.81
N VAL A 63 3.99 1.67 9.36
CA VAL A 63 4.80 0.51 8.94
C VAL A 63 5.48 0.82 7.60
N ILE A 64 4.75 1.41 6.67
CA ILE A 64 5.27 1.85 5.36
C ILE A 64 6.41 2.83 5.55
N GLN A 65 6.21 3.89 6.33
CA GLN A 65 7.23 4.92 6.58
C GLN A 65 8.53 4.30 7.13
N ARG A 66 8.43 3.40 8.11
CA ARG A 66 9.59 2.73 8.71
C ARG A 66 10.26 1.74 7.76
N THR A 67 9.47 1.04 6.94
CA THR A 67 10.01 0.10 5.94
C THR A 67 10.81 0.85 4.89
N LEU A 68 10.26 1.93 4.34
CA LEU A 68 10.95 2.76 3.35
C LEU A 68 12.22 3.40 3.93
N ALA A 69 12.16 3.96 5.15
CA ALA A 69 13.35 4.49 5.82
C ALA A 69 14.45 3.42 5.94
N ALA A 70 14.10 2.20 6.35
CA ALA A 70 15.07 1.12 6.55
C ALA A 70 15.74 0.61 5.25
N ILE A 71 15.09 0.76 4.08
CA ILE A 71 15.63 0.25 2.81
C ILE A 71 16.28 1.35 1.96
N LEU A 72 15.89 2.62 2.16
CA LEU A 72 16.40 3.77 1.41
C LEU A 72 17.63 4.42 2.05
N ASP A 73 17.85 4.28 3.36
CA ASP A 73 19.02 4.82 4.06
C ASP A 73 20.31 3.99 3.86
N LYS A 74 20.49 3.35 2.69
CA LYS A 74 21.68 2.57 2.35
C LYS A 74 22.69 3.33 1.52
#